data_AF-A0A1A7Y9Q4-F1
#
_entry.id   AF-A0A1A7Y9Q4-F1
#
_cell.length_a   1.000
_cell.length_b   1.000
_cell.length_c   1.000
_cell.angle_alpha   90.00
_cell.angle_beta   90.00
_cell.angle_gamma   90.00
#
_symmetry.space_group_name_H-M   'P 1'
#
loop_
_entity.id
_entity.type
_entity.pdbx_description
1 polymer ?
#
loop_
_entity_poly.entity_id
_entity_poly.type
_entity_poly.pdbx_seq_one_letter_code
_entity_poly.pdbx_strand_id
1 'polypeptide(L)'
;PPRRSRVSRRLRWSSEQNLPSPPPSPGLESQSVSQVLLLQKLSLLKLTALMDKFSPSSKQGWSWSVPKTPRKTKESGVKGQVFGVPLLISVQQTGEPLPPCILRALVYLRTECLDQVGLFRKSGVKSRIQYLREMVESDPAGVSFEGQSAFDVADMVKQYFRDLPEPIFSSKLCETFLHIYTYFPKDQQLVASQAAILLLPDENREALRTLLLFLRDVVSCVDENQMTPTNIAVCLAPSLFHLNTLKRDTNAARSGHRKYSLGRPDQRDLSENFAATQGLASMISEARRLFQLPEFWPSRCLAASGPTQDSHSEELPGPAAQPSQDEEEEEERIRLQLNTQQLLKEAQEKDPDWENHLGLEHVDLSFKKVRDSCLLWTWRGSVEVDAPQHELLHRLLREHHLWEENLHQAAVIQTLSKDMEVYRYLLRGRGHSLGSQPLQEHLLLRTWQSDPSSGPLFLSSVSTERPAVQVEGVRSHVHSCLYLLEPTGTIKTRLTHVCRTDTRGRSQEWYSRVGGRLLASSLLSIRDSFSSDYRETKI
;
A
#
# COMPACT_ATOMS: atom_id res chain seq x y z
N PRO A 1 5.08 41.93 37.64
CA PRO A 1 6.05 40.84 37.97
C PRO A 1 5.44 39.47 37.64
N PRO A 2 6.19 38.54 37.01
CA PRO A 2 5.86 38.19 35.63
C PRO A 2 5.13 36.85 35.43
N ARG A 3 4.42 36.82 34.30
CA ARG A 3 3.82 35.66 33.62
C ARG A 3 4.88 34.59 33.39
N ARG A 4 4.66 33.37 33.88
CA ARG A 4 5.44 32.19 33.47
C ARG A 4 5.07 31.84 32.02
N SER A 5 5.97 32.13 31.11
CA SER A 5 5.96 31.60 29.75
C SER A 5 5.97 30.07 29.81
N ARG A 6 5.03 29.43 29.10
CA ARG A 6 5.15 28.01 28.73
C ARG A 6 6.35 27.91 27.79
N VAL A 7 7.50 27.60 28.36
CA VAL A 7 8.66 27.16 27.60
C VAL A 7 8.24 25.91 26.84
N SER A 8 8.10 26.04 25.52
CA SER A 8 7.97 24.93 24.60
C SER A 8 9.22 24.07 24.77
N ARG A 9 9.08 23.02 25.59
CA ARG A 9 10.11 22.00 25.78
C ARG A 9 10.06 21.17 24.51
N ARG A 10 10.75 21.63 23.46
CA ARG A 10 11.15 20.79 22.33
C ARG A 10 11.86 19.58 22.95
N LEU A 11 11.16 18.46 23.05
CA LEU A 11 11.75 17.19 23.42
C LEU A 11 12.74 16.85 22.32
N ARG A 12 14.01 17.17 22.56
CA ARG A 12 15.12 16.55 21.82
C ARG A 12 15.03 15.07 22.14
N TRP A 13 14.64 14.29 21.15
CA TRP A 13 14.81 12.85 21.14
C TRP A 13 16.30 12.55 21.26
N SER A 14 16.73 12.17 22.46
CA SER A 14 18.07 11.67 22.72
C SER A 14 18.00 10.17 22.96
N SER A 15 18.55 9.45 21.99
CA SER A 15 19.28 8.18 22.11
C SER A 15 18.55 6.99 22.73
N GLU A 16 18.13 6.09 21.83
CA GLU A 16 18.44 4.66 21.82
C GLU A 16 19.05 4.11 23.12
N GLN A 17 18.25 3.36 23.88
CA GLN A 17 18.79 2.40 24.83
C GLN A 17 18.88 1.04 24.12
N ASN A 18 20.14 0.65 23.95
CA ASN A 18 20.67 -0.53 23.29
C ASN A 18 20.01 -1.85 23.71
N LEU A 19 19.30 -2.46 22.77
CA LEU A 19 19.48 -3.87 22.40
C LEU A 19 19.82 -3.84 20.91
N PRO A 20 20.81 -4.61 20.41
CA PRO A 20 21.07 -4.69 18.98
C PRO A 20 19.84 -5.33 18.33
N SER A 21 18.95 -4.49 17.78
CA SER A 21 17.94 -4.99 16.86
C SER A 21 18.70 -5.56 15.68
N PRO A 22 18.46 -6.83 15.28
CA PRO A 22 18.98 -7.31 14.01
C PRO A 22 18.55 -6.32 12.92
N PRO A 23 19.35 -6.14 11.85
CA PRO A 23 18.93 -5.30 10.73
C PRO A 23 17.52 -5.72 10.34
N PRO A 24 16.59 -4.78 10.06
CA PRO A 24 15.23 -5.15 9.70
C PRO A 24 15.33 -6.11 8.53
N SER A 25 15.06 -7.38 8.78
CA SER A 25 15.01 -8.38 7.73
C SER A 25 14.03 -7.85 6.68
N PRO A 26 14.34 -7.96 5.38
CA PRO A 26 13.46 -7.44 4.34
C PRO A 26 12.05 -8.01 4.59
N GLY A 27 11.13 -7.15 5.02
CA GLY A 27 9.77 -7.57 5.35
C GLY A 27 9.00 -7.98 4.11
N LEU A 28 7.70 -8.26 4.27
CA LEU A 28 6.79 -8.46 3.14
C LEU A 28 6.95 -7.37 2.06
N GLU A 29 7.17 -6.12 2.49
CA GLU A 29 7.32 -4.94 1.62
C GLU A 29 8.41 -5.09 0.54
N SER A 30 9.41 -5.95 0.74
CA SER A 30 10.51 -6.18 -0.22
C SER A 30 10.24 -7.31 -1.23
N GLN A 31 9.18 -8.08 -1.03
CA GLN A 31 8.94 -9.31 -1.77
C GLN A 31 8.33 -9.02 -3.14
N SER A 32 8.73 -9.78 -4.16
CA SER A 32 8.13 -9.69 -5.49
C SER A 32 6.69 -10.20 -5.50
N VAL A 33 5.90 -9.82 -6.51
CA VAL A 33 4.52 -10.34 -6.68
C VAL A 33 4.43 -11.87 -6.63
N SER A 34 5.43 -12.57 -7.20
CA SER A 34 5.50 -14.03 -7.21
C SER A 34 5.81 -14.60 -5.82
N GLN A 35 6.69 -13.94 -5.07
CA GLN A 35 6.99 -14.30 -3.68
C GLN A 35 5.79 -14.04 -2.77
N VAL A 36 5.07 -12.94 -2.95
CA VAL A 36 3.82 -12.63 -2.22
C VAL A 36 2.76 -13.70 -2.50
N LEU A 37 2.57 -14.12 -3.75
CA LEU A 37 1.65 -15.20 -4.08
C LEU A 37 2.02 -16.51 -3.37
N LEU A 38 3.31 -16.86 -3.34
CA LEU A 38 3.78 -18.05 -2.64
C LEU A 38 3.58 -17.94 -1.13
N LEU A 39 3.89 -16.77 -0.54
CA LEU A 39 3.62 -16.45 0.86
C LEU A 39 2.14 -16.63 1.20
N GLN A 40 1.23 -16.15 0.36
CA GLN A 40 -0.21 -16.31 0.54
C GLN A 40 -0.63 -17.78 0.51
N LYS A 41 -0.13 -18.56 -0.46
CA LYS A 41 -0.40 -20.01 -0.55
C LYS A 41 0.10 -20.77 0.68
N LEU A 42 1.33 -20.50 1.12
CA LEU A 42 1.92 -21.11 2.32
C LEU A 42 1.18 -20.69 3.59
N SER A 43 0.79 -19.42 3.69
CA SER A 43 0.02 -18.89 4.82
C SER A 43 -1.35 -19.53 4.89
N LEU A 44 -2.02 -19.72 3.75
CA LEU A 44 -3.29 -20.44 3.68
C LEU A 44 -3.14 -21.87 4.17
N LEU A 45 -2.12 -22.59 3.69
CA LEU A 45 -1.84 -23.96 4.11
C LEU A 45 -1.56 -24.03 5.62
N LYS A 46 -0.68 -23.16 6.12
CA LYS A 46 -0.32 -23.09 7.54
C LYS A 46 -1.53 -22.80 8.41
N LEU A 47 -2.33 -21.80 8.03
CA LEU A 47 -3.53 -21.44 8.76
C LEU A 47 -4.55 -22.58 8.75
N THR A 48 -4.76 -23.23 7.61
CA THR A 48 -5.65 -24.41 7.50
C THR A 48 -5.23 -25.52 8.46
N ALA A 49 -3.94 -25.85 8.50
CA ALA A 49 -3.41 -26.88 9.39
C ALA A 49 -3.55 -26.51 10.88
N LEU A 50 -3.35 -25.24 11.23
CA LEU A 50 -3.56 -24.77 12.61
C LEU A 50 -5.04 -24.77 12.99
N MET A 51 -5.93 -24.36 12.08
CA MET A 51 -7.37 -24.41 12.29
C MET A 51 -7.83 -25.85 12.50
N ASP A 52 -7.40 -26.80 11.68
CA ASP A 52 -7.73 -28.23 11.87
C ASP A 52 -7.25 -28.78 13.22
N LYS A 53 -6.03 -28.42 13.63
CA LYS A 53 -5.42 -28.90 14.88
C LYS A 53 -6.08 -28.35 16.15
N PHE A 54 -6.50 -27.08 16.15
CA PHE A 54 -6.93 -26.37 17.35
C PHE A 54 -8.43 -26.04 17.38
N SER A 55 -9.17 -26.28 16.29
CA SER A 55 -10.63 -26.10 16.30
C SER A 55 -11.29 -27.20 17.14
N PRO A 56 -12.33 -26.87 17.92
CA PRO A 56 -13.12 -27.89 18.61
C PRO A 56 -13.74 -28.86 17.60
N SER A 57 -13.77 -30.15 17.94
CA SER A 57 -14.26 -31.20 17.04
C SER A 57 -15.71 -30.94 16.59
N SER A 58 -15.93 -31.02 15.27
CA SER A 58 -17.06 -30.54 14.46
C SER A 58 -18.48 -31.07 14.78
N LYS A 59 -18.84 -31.37 16.04
CA LYS A 59 -20.25 -31.66 16.39
C LYS A 59 -21.13 -30.41 16.41
N GLN A 60 -20.56 -29.20 16.34
CA GLN A 60 -21.29 -27.91 16.43
C GLN A 60 -21.21 -27.01 15.17
N GLY A 61 -20.80 -27.53 14.00
CA GLY A 61 -21.03 -26.83 12.73
C GLY A 61 -20.11 -25.64 12.42
N TRP A 62 -18.91 -25.57 13.02
CA TRP A 62 -17.87 -24.67 12.52
C TRP A 62 -17.23 -25.27 11.27
N SER A 63 -17.48 -24.66 10.11
CA SER A 63 -16.79 -24.97 8.86
C SER A 63 -15.96 -23.76 8.44
N TRP A 64 -14.69 -23.75 8.84
CA TRP A 64 -13.76 -22.76 8.28
C TRP A 64 -13.64 -23.00 6.78
N SER A 65 -14.09 -22.03 6.00
CA SER A 65 -13.96 -22.08 4.54
C SER A 65 -12.76 -21.23 4.13
N VAL A 66 -11.97 -21.77 3.19
CA VAL A 66 -10.85 -21.05 2.60
C VAL A 66 -11.34 -19.66 2.15
N PRO A 67 -10.72 -18.57 2.65
CA PRO A 67 -11.06 -17.23 2.23
C PRO A 67 -10.88 -17.11 0.72
N LYS A 68 -11.98 -17.21 -0.04
CA LYS A 68 -11.97 -16.87 -1.46
C LYS A 68 -11.78 -15.36 -1.57
N THR A 69 -10.88 -14.95 -2.46
CA THR A 69 -10.71 -13.53 -2.80
C THR A 69 -12.08 -12.94 -3.14
N PRO A 70 -12.43 -11.77 -2.57
CA PRO A 70 -13.75 -11.19 -2.77
C PRO A 70 -13.94 -10.87 -4.26
N ARG A 71 -14.84 -11.61 -4.92
CA ARG A 71 -15.23 -11.31 -6.30
C ARG A 71 -16.11 -10.07 -6.29
N LYS A 72 -15.57 -8.98 -6.87
CA LYS A 72 -16.25 -7.71 -7.20
C LYS A 72 -17.10 -7.15 -6.04
N THR A 73 -16.52 -6.22 -5.28
CA THR A 73 -17.33 -5.30 -4.46
C THR A 73 -18.28 -4.56 -5.39
N LYS A 74 -19.58 -4.79 -5.24
CA LYS A 74 -20.61 -4.07 -6.00
C LYS A 74 -20.48 -2.60 -5.65
N GLU A 75 -20.22 -1.75 -6.65
CA GLU A 75 -20.25 -0.29 -6.53
C GLU A 75 -21.70 0.15 -6.27
N SER A 76 -22.22 -0.08 -5.06
CA SER A 76 -23.46 0.54 -4.62
C SER A 76 -23.14 1.95 -4.16
N GLY A 77 -23.90 2.94 -4.67
CA GLY A 77 -23.67 4.38 -4.51
C GLY A 77 -23.00 4.78 -3.20
N VAL A 78 -21.70 5.08 -3.31
CA VAL A 78 -20.88 5.58 -2.21
C VAL A 78 -21.43 6.95 -1.81
N LYS A 79 -21.87 7.10 -0.56
CA LYS A 79 -22.30 8.39 -0.01
C LYS A 79 -21.12 9.00 0.72
N GLY A 80 -20.58 10.11 0.21
CA GLY A 80 -19.41 10.80 0.79
C GLY A 80 -18.11 10.50 0.04
N GLN A 81 -17.07 11.26 0.38
CA GLN A 81 -15.71 11.14 -0.14
C GLN A 81 -14.78 10.37 0.81
N VAL A 82 -15.11 10.28 2.11
CA VAL A 82 -14.20 9.67 3.10
C VAL A 82 -14.86 8.59 3.95
N PHE A 83 -15.96 8.89 4.66
CA PHE A 83 -16.61 7.94 5.55
C PHE A 83 -17.55 7.03 4.75
N GLY A 84 -17.55 5.73 5.03
CA GLY A 84 -18.35 4.77 4.24
C GLY A 84 -17.74 4.42 2.89
N VAL A 85 -16.52 4.87 2.60
CA VAL A 85 -15.80 4.57 1.36
C VAL A 85 -14.93 3.31 1.57
N PRO A 86 -14.96 2.31 0.66
CA PRO A 86 -14.05 1.16 0.75
C PRO A 86 -12.58 1.59 0.67
N LEU A 87 -11.70 0.94 1.45
CA LEU A 87 -10.24 1.22 1.44
C LEU A 87 -9.63 1.15 0.03
N LEU A 88 -10.09 0.20 -0.81
CA LEU A 88 -9.63 0.10 -2.18
C LEU A 88 -9.88 1.37 -3.00
N ILE A 89 -11.03 2.02 -2.81
CA ILE A 89 -11.34 3.27 -3.51
C ILE A 89 -10.38 4.37 -3.05
N SER A 90 -10.02 4.42 -1.76
CA SER A 90 -8.97 5.33 -1.27
C SER A 90 -7.64 5.10 -1.99
N VAL A 91 -7.20 3.84 -2.15
CA VAL A 91 -5.97 3.53 -2.88
C VAL A 91 -6.08 3.98 -4.34
N GLN A 92 -7.21 3.73 -4.99
CA GLN A 92 -7.43 4.12 -6.38
C GLN A 92 -7.46 5.63 -6.60
N GLN A 93 -7.87 6.42 -5.59
CA GLN A 93 -7.96 7.88 -5.68
C GLN A 93 -6.69 8.59 -5.21
N THR A 94 -6.00 8.05 -4.21
CA THR A 94 -4.93 8.76 -3.48
C THR A 94 -3.60 8.04 -3.49
N GLY A 95 -3.54 6.80 -4.00
CA GLY A 95 -2.38 5.91 -3.91
C GLY A 95 -2.21 5.23 -2.55
N GLU A 96 -3.00 5.62 -1.55
CA GLU A 96 -2.85 5.17 -0.16
C GLU A 96 -4.13 4.50 0.37
N PRO A 97 -4.03 3.46 1.20
CA PRO A 97 -5.19 2.74 1.73
C PRO A 97 -6.03 3.58 2.70
N LEU A 98 -5.38 4.50 3.43
CA LEU A 98 -6.06 5.46 4.29
C LEU A 98 -6.05 6.83 3.61
N PRO A 99 -7.20 7.53 3.55
CA PRO A 99 -7.28 8.86 2.97
C PRO A 99 -6.33 9.85 3.66
N PRO A 100 -5.78 10.86 2.94
CA PRO A 100 -4.84 11.83 3.49
C PRO A 100 -5.31 12.55 4.76
N CYS A 101 -6.60 12.87 4.86
CA CYS A 101 -7.21 13.45 6.05
C CYS A 101 -7.13 12.52 7.28
N ILE A 102 -7.36 11.21 7.11
CA ILE A 102 -7.28 10.22 8.19
C ILE A 102 -5.82 10.00 8.60
N LEU A 103 -4.90 9.94 7.63
CA LEU A 103 -3.46 9.88 7.93
C LEU A 103 -3.01 11.11 8.72
N ARG A 104 -3.43 12.32 8.33
CA ARG A 104 -3.14 13.55 9.08
C ARG A 104 -3.73 13.55 10.48
N ALA A 105 -4.94 13.02 10.67
CA ALA A 105 -5.53 12.86 12.00
C ALA A 105 -4.66 11.94 12.89
N LEU A 106 -4.18 10.81 12.36
CA LEU A 106 -3.29 9.91 13.08
C LEU A 106 -1.93 10.56 13.38
N VAL A 107 -1.36 11.30 12.43
CA VAL A 107 -0.11 12.06 12.62
C VAL A 107 -0.28 13.11 13.70
N TYR A 108 -1.35 13.91 13.66
CA TYR A 108 -1.67 14.92 14.69
C TYR A 108 -1.75 14.29 16.09
N LEU A 109 -2.50 13.18 16.21
CA LEU A 109 -2.60 12.47 17.49
C LEU A 109 -1.23 11.95 17.96
N ARG A 110 -0.38 11.49 17.04
CA ARG A 110 0.96 10.98 17.35
C ARG A 110 1.94 12.09 17.74
N THR A 111 1.85 13.27 17.14
CA THR A 111 2.82 14.35 17.39
C THR A 111 2.41 15.23 18.56
N GLU A 112 1.11 15.48 18.75
CA GLU A 112 0.62 16.49 19.70
C GLU A 112 -0.22 15.93 20.86
N CYS A 113 -0.63 14.66 20.85
CA CYS A 113 -1.66 14.17 21.76
C CYS A 113 -1.34 12.88 22.52
N LEU A 114 -0.10 12.36 22.44
CA LEU A 114 0.26 11.10 23.09
C LEU A 114 0.25 11.16 24.62
N ASP A 115 0.32 12.36 25.20
CA ASP A 115 0.28 12.63 26.64
C ASP A 115 -1.15 12.68 27.22
N GLN A 116 -2.18 12.65 26.36
CA GLN A 116 -3.56 12.88 26.77
C GLN A 116 -4.17 11.67 27.50
N VAL A 117 -4.40 11.82 28.82
CA VAL A 117 -4.98 10.79 29.68
C VAL A 117 -6.32 10.28 29.16
N GLY A 118 -6.37 9.00 28.79
CA GLY A 118 -7.57 8.34 28.29
C GLY A 118 -7.83 8.54 26.79
N LEU A 119 -6.81 8.80 25.98
CA LEU A 119 -6.94 8.85 24.51
C LEU A 119 -7.66 7.60 23.97
N PHE A 120 -8.61 7.76 23.04
CA PHE A 120 -9.58 6.74 22.58
C PHE A 120 -10.61 6.23 23.59
N ARG A 121 -10.39 6.38 24.91
CA ARG A 121 -11.34 5.98 25.96
C ARG A 121 -12.35 7.08 26.31
N LYS A 122 -11.85 8.30 26.55
CA LYS A 122 -12.72 9.45 26.84
C LYS A 122 -13.41 9.89 25.55
N SER A 123 -14.72 10.08 25.64
CA SER A 123 -15.52 10.55 24.51
C SER A 123 -15.23 12.01 24.20
N GLY A 124 -15.15 12.31 22.90
CA GLY A 124 -15.18 13.68 22.41
C GLY A 124 -16.59 14.25 22.46
N VAL A 125 -16.70 15.54 22.12
CA VAL A 125 -17.98 16.25 22.07
C VAL A 125 -18.63 15.99 20.72
N LYS A 126 -19.85 15.42 20.73
CA LYS A 126 -20.57 14.98 19.52
C LYS A 126 -20.65 16.05 18.42
N SER A 127 -20.96 17.30 18.77
CA SER A 127 -21.06 18.40 17.79
C SER A 127 -19.71 18.72 17.15
N ARG A 128 -18.62 18.72 17.92
CA ARG A 128 -17.26 18.95 17.39
C ARG A 128 -16.82 17.79 16.51
N ILE A 129 -17.12 16.54 16.90
CA ILE A 129 -16.82 15.37 16.06
C ILE A 129 -17.58 15.46 14.73
N GLN A 130 -18.86 15.83 14.75
CA GLN A 130 -19.64 16.00 13.53
C GLN A 130 -19.06 17.11 12.62
N TYR A 131 -18.66 18.23 13.21
CA TYR A 131 -17.96 19.30 12.49
C TYR A 131 -16.65 18.80 11.85
N LEU A 132 -15.83 18.03 12.57
CA LEU A 132 -14.59 17.46 12.02
C LEU A 132 -14.88 16.51 10.84
N ARG A 133 -15.96 15.73 10.91
CA ARG A 133 -16.37 14.86 9.80
C ARG A 133 -16.78 15.66 8.58
N GLU A 134 -17.59 16.70 8.75
CA GLU A 134 -18.03 17.56 7.65
C GLU A 134 -16.85 18.25 6.98
N MET A 135 -15.90 18.77 7.78
CA MET A 135 -14.65 19.35 7.28
C MET A 135 -13.82 18.35 6.47
N VAL A 136 -13.73 17.10 6.93
CA VAL A 136 -13.02 16.02 6.24
C VAL A 136 -13.72 15.58 4.95
N GLU A 137 -15.04 15.56 4.93
CA GLU A 137 -15.83 15.22 3.73
C GLU A 137 -15.82 16.34 2.68
N SER A 138 -15.73 17.61 3.09
CA SER A 138 -15.71 18.74 2.17
C SER A 138 -14.37 18.96 1.48
N ASP A 139 -13.26 18.75 2.21
CA ASP A 139 -11.91 18.94 1.68
C ASP A 139 -10.94 17.89 2.26
N PRO A 140 -10.95 16.65 1.74
CA PRO A 140 -10.09 15.57 2.22
C PRO A 140 -8.58 15.87 2.09
N ALA A 141 -8.18 16.81 1.23
CA ALA A 141 -6.79 17.14 0.92
C ALA A 141 -6.24 18.32 1.76
N GLY A 142 -7.07 19.26 2.21
CA GLY A 142 -6.63 20.47 2.93
C GLY A 142 -6.88 20.52 4.45
N VAL A 143 -7.57 19.55 5.06
CA VAL A 143 -7.86 19.54 6.52
C VAL A 143 -6.62 19.65 7.44
N SER A 144 -6.66 20.62 8.37
CA SER A 144 -5.76 20.69 9.53
C SER A 144 -6.49 20.35 10.84
N PHE A 145 -5.82 19.61 11.73
CA PHE A 145 -6.33 19.26 13.06
C PHE A 145 -5.69 20.07 14.19
N GLU A 146 -4.86 21.05 13.87
CA GLU A 146 -4.19 21.88 14.86
C GLU A 146 -5.21 22.59 15.77
N GLY A 147 -4.97 22.54 17.08
CA GLY A 147 -5.87 23.12 18.08
C GLY A 147 -7.16 22.34 18.34
N GLN A 148 -7.42 21.25 17.61
CA GLN A 148 -8.59 20.41 17.85
C GLN A 148 -8.40 19.50 19.08
N SER A 149 -9.48 19.20 19.79
CA SER A 149 -9.42 18.32 20.96
C SER A 149 -9.02 16.90 20.55
N ALA A 150 -8.00 16.34 21.20
CA ALA A 150 -7.52 14.98 20.97
C ALA A 150 -8.64 13.93 21.03
N PHE A 151 -9.58 14.08 21.97
CA PHE A 151 -10.70 13.15 22.13
C PHE A 151 -11.69 13.21 20.96
N ASP A 152 -11.86 14.38 20.33
CA ASP A 152 -12.76 14.52 19.19
C ASP A 152 -12.14 13.88 17.94
N VAL A 153 -10.85 14.13 17.71
CA VAL A 153 -10.10 13.53 16.60
C VAL A 153 -10.00 12.01 16.77
N ALA A 154 -9.69 11.53 17.97
CA ALA A 154 -9.67 10.09 18.28
C ALA A 154 -11.04 9.43 18.08
N ASP A 155 -12.12 10.08 18.51
CA ASP A 155 -13.47 9.58 18.26
C ASP A 155 -13.79 9.59 16.76
N MET A 156 -13.47 10.65 16.01
CA MET A 156 -13.64 10.69 14.56
C MET A 156 -12.92 9.52 13.86
N VAL A 157 -11.67 9.24 14.24
CA VAL A 157 -10.91 8.08 13.72
C VAL A 157 -11.61 6.75 14.04
N LYS A 158 -12.14 6.59 15.27
CA LYS A 158 -12.97 5.40 15.60
C LYS A 158 -14.18 5.28 14.69
N GLN A 159 -14.86 6.39 14.43
CA GLN A 159 -16.02 6.39 13.55
C GLN A 159 -15.64 6.05 12.10
N TYR A 160 -14.50 6.52 11.60
CA TYR A 160 -14.02 6.17 10.27
C TYR A 160 -13.92 4.65 10.07
N PHE A 161 -13.21 3.94 10.95
CA PHE A 161 -13.08 2.48 10.82
C PHE A 161 -14.39 1.72 11.03
N ARG A 162 -15.27 2.23 11.90
CA ARG A 162 -16.60 1.66 12.13
C ARG A 162 -17.52 1.84 10.92
N ASP A 163 -17.40 2.96 10.21
CA ASP A 163 -18.25 3.31 9.09
C ASP A 163 -17.76 2.71 7.77
N LEU A 164 -16.57 2.07 7.73
CA LEU A 164 -16.10 1.33 6.55
C LEU A 164 -17.19 0.33 6.09
N PRO A 165 -17.35 0.08 4.77
CA PRO A 165 -18.33 -0.90 4.27
C PRO A 165 -18.04 -2.35 4.72
N GLU A 166 -16.78 -2.65 5.01
CA GLU A 166 -16.31 -3.93 5.52
C GLU A 166 -15.32 -3.63 6.67
N PRO A 167 -15.26 -4.45 7.74
CA PRO A 167 -14.28 -4.25 8.79
C PRO A 167 -12.86 -4.27 8.23
N ILE A 168 -11.93 -3.57 8.90
CA ILE A 168 -10.52 -3.53 8.49
C ILE A 168 -9.89 -4.93 8.43
N PHE A 169 -10.39 -5.88 9.22
CA PHE A 169 -9.97 -7.28 9.20
C PHE A 169 -10.66 -8.12 8.13
N SER A 170 -11.49 -7.55 7.25
CA SER A 170 -12.43 -8.25 6.34
C SER A 170 -13.46 -9.12 7.06
N SER A 171 -14.68 -9.25 6.53
CA SER A 171 -15.75 -10.00 7.18
C SER A 171 -15.38 -11.47 7.40
N LYS A 172 -14.68 -12.08 6.44
CA LYS A 172 -14.27 -13.50 6.54
C LYS A 172 -13.14 -13.73 7.54
N LEU A 173 -12.13 -12.85 7.55
CA LEU A 173 -10.98 -13.04 8.43
C LEU A 173 -11.28 -12.54 9.86
N CYS A 174 -12.27 -11.67 10.08
CA CYS A 174 -12.78 -11.36 11.42
C CYS A 174 -13.07 -12.64 12.21
N GLU A 175 -13.91 -13.54 11.68
CA GLU A 175 -14.24 -14.80 12.34
C GLU A 175 -12.99 -15.67 12.60
N THR A 176 -12.03 -15.63 11.68
CA THR A 176 -10.76 -16.35 11.82
C THR A 176 -9.92 -15.80 12.97
N PHE A 177 -9.77 -14.48 13.10
CA PHE A 177 -9.07 -13.86 14.23
C PHE A 177 -9.78 -14.16 15.56
N LEU A 178 -11.11 -14.05 15.61
CA LEU A 178 -11.88 -14.40 16.81
C LEU A 178 -11.63 -15.85 17.21
N HIS A 179 -11.65 -16.76 16.24
CA HIS A 179 -11.39 -18.18 16.47
C HIS A 179 -9.96 -18.43 17.00
N ILE A 180 -8.94 -17.81 16.41
CA ILE A 180 -7.55 -17.89 16.86
C ILE A 180 -7.46 -17.49 18.34
N TYR A 181 -7.99 -16.34 18.71
CA TYR A 181 -7.86 -15.83 20.08
C TYR A 181 -8.81 -16.50 21.09
N THR A 182 -9.81 -17.26 20.61
CA THR A 182 -10.69 -18.06 21.48
C THR A 182 -10.09 -19.44 21.79
N TYR A 183 -9.50 -20.11 20.80
CA TYR A 183 -9.17 -21.55 20.92
C TYR A 183 -7.68 -21.87 20.83
N PHE A 184 -6.86 -21.01 20.25
CA PHE A 184 -5.46 -21.37 20.01
C PHE A 184 -4.61 -21.14 21.26
N PRO A 185 -3.63 -22.02 21.53
CA PRO A 185 -2.58 -21.77 22.51
C PRO A 185 -1.82 -20.46 22.24
N LYS A 186 -1.41 -19.75 23.31
CA LYS A 186 -0.77 -18.43 23.21
C LYS A 186 0.46 -18.41 22.31
N ASP A 187 1.26 -19.47 22.31
CA ASP A 187 2.46 -19.65 21.49
C ASP A 187 2.16 -19.79 19.98
N GLN A 188 0.93 -20.19 19.62
CA GLN A 188 0.51 -20.34 18.22
C GLN A 188 -0.27 -19.14 17.69
N GLN A 189 -0.77 -18.26 18.57
CA GLN A 189 -1.62 -17.11 18.20
C GLN A 189 -0.91 -16.14 17.26
N LEU A 190 0.37 -15.84 17.49
CA LEU A 190 1.13 -14.93 16.63
C LEU A 190 1.31 -15.51 15.23
N VAL A 191 1.76 -16.77 15.11
CA VAL A 191 1.97 -17.44 13.82
C VAL A 191 0.68 -17.55 13.02
N ALA A 192 -0.43 -17.89 13.70
CA ALA A 192 -1.74 -17.93 13.08
C ALA A 192 -2.21 -16.53 12.63
N SER A 193 -1.97 -15.50 13.45
CA SER A 193 -2.31 -14.11 13.11
C SER A 193 -1.49 -13.59 11.93
N GLN A 194 -0.19 -13.89 11.87
CA GLN A 194 0.68 -13.56 10.73
C GLN A 194 0.16 -14.21 9.44
N ALA A 195 -0.19 -15.49 9.50
CA ALA A 195 -0.75 -16.20 8.35
C ALA A 195 -2.10 -15.61 7.92
N ALA A 196 -2.98 -15.27 8.86
CA ALA A 196 -4.26 -14.63 8.56
C ALA A 196 -4.09 -13.22 7.96
N ILE A 197 -3.13 -12.42 8.43
CA ILE A 197 -2.83 -11.08 7.91
C ILE A 197 -2.32 -11.12 6.46
N LEU A 198 -1.52 -12.14 6.10
CA LEU A 198 -1.06 -12.31 4.73
C LEU A 198 -2.20 -12.64 3.74
N LEU A 199 -3.35 -13.12 4.25
CA LEU A 199 -4.55 -13.39 3.47
C LEU A 199 -5.51 -12.20 3.40
N LEU A 200 -5.27 -11.11 4.14
CA LEU A 200 -6.03 -9.88 4.00
C LEU A 200 -5.78 -9.26 2.62
N PRO A 201 -6.79 -8.57 2.04
CA PRO A 201 -6.56 -7.65 0.94
C PRO A 201 -5.42 -6.68 1.28
N ASP A 202 -4.62 -6.31 0.29
CA ASP A 202 -3.44 -5.46 0.47
C ASP A 202 -3.79 -4.13 1.14
N GLU A 203 -4.88 -3.47 0.70
CA GLU A 203 -5.37 -2.22 1.27
C GLU A 203 -5.75 -2.35 2.76
N ASN A 204 -6.38 -3.45 3.14
CA ASN A 204 -6.75 -3.75 4.51
C ASN A 204 -5.51 -4.00 5.37
N ARG A 205 -4.55 -4.78 4.84
CA ARG A 205 -3.29 -5.11 5.52
C ARG A 205 -2.44 -3.86 5.76
N GLU A 206 -2.28 -3.01 4.76
CA GLU A 206 -1.49 -1.76 4.86
C GLU A 206 -2.17 -0.74 5.81
N ALA A 207 -3.50 -0.59 5.74
CA ALA A 207 -4.26 0.25 6.68
C ALA A 207 -4.13 -0.27 8.13
N LEU A 208 -4.27 -1.59 8.33
CA LEU A 208 -4.14 -2.22 9.64
C LEU A 208 -2.73 -2.05 10.20
N ARG A 209 -1.69 -2.23 9.36
CA ARG A 209 -0.30 -1.97 9.74
C ARG A 209 -0.11 -0.56 10.25
N THR A 210 -0.61 0.42 9.50
CA THR A 210 -0.54 1.84 9.86
C THR A 210 -1.20 2.11 11.21
N LEU A 211 -2.42 1.60 11.41
CA LEU A 211 -3.16 1.76 12.65
C LEU A 211 -2.43 1.09 13.83
N LEU A 212 -2.01 -0.18 13.70
CA LEU A 212 -1.37 -0.92 14.79
C LEU A 212 -0.03 -0.31 15.22
N LEU A 213 0.76 0.19 14.27
CA LEU A 213 2.01 0.89 14.58
C LEU A 213 1.75 2.20 15.33
N PHE A 214 0.75 2.98 14.90
CA PHE A 214 0.32 4.17 15.63
C PHE A 214 -0.17 3.83 17.05
N LEU A 215 -1.02 2.80 17.21
CA LEU A 215 -1.53 2.40 18.53
C LEU A 215 -0.42 1.89 19.45
N ARG A 216 0.62 1.25 18.89
CA ARG A 216 1.81 0.88 19.66
C ARG A 216 2.53 2.12 20.19
N ASP A 217 2.62 3.18 19.40
CA ASP A 217 3.22 4.44 19.85
C ASP A 217 2.37 5.10 20.96
N VAL A 218 1.03 5.04 20.88
CA VAL A 218 0.13 5.45 21.99
C VAL A 218 0.42 4.64 23.25
N VAL A 219 0.49 3.32 23.15
CA VAL A 219 0.80 2.42 24.28
C VAL A 219 2.20 2.68 24.85
N SER A 220 3.16 3.10 24.03
CA SER A 220 4.51 3.41 24.52
C SER A 220 4.56 4.60 25.47
N CYS A 221 3.52 5.46 25.46
CA CYS A 221 3.34 6.59 26.36
C CYS A 221 2.36 6.29 27.50
N VAL A 222 2.19 5.01 27.87
CA VAL A 222 1.21 4.56 28.88
C VAL A 222 1.39 5.24 30.24
N ASP A 223 2.62 5.60 30.62
CA ASP A 223 2.90 6.28 31.89
C ASP A 223 2.24 7.66 31.96
N GLU A 224 2.06 8.33 30.82
CA GLU A 224 1.40 9.64 30.73
C GLU A 224 -0.09 9.49 30.44
N ASN A 225 -0.45 8.75 29.37
CA ASN A 225 -1.84 8.69 28.91
C ASN A 225 -2.70 7.61 29.58
N GLN A 226 -2.11 6.71 30.38
CA GLN A 226 -2.80 5.63 31.11
C GLN A 226 -3.53 4.62 30.20
N MET A 227 -3.11 4.50 28.94
CA MET A 227 -3.71 3.62 27.95
C MET A 227 -2.84 2.39 27.67
N THR A 228 -3.15 1.28 28.36
CA THR A 228 -2.56 -0.05 28.10
C THR A 228 -3.05 -0.64 26.78
N PRO A 229 -2.39 -1.68 26.21
CA PRO A 229 -2.88 -2.38 25.01
C PRO A 229 -4.33 -2.86 25.17
N THR A 230 -4.67 -3.39 26.34
CA THR A 230 -6.03 -3.84 26.66
C THR A 230 -7.02 -2.68 26.73
N ASN A 231 -6.65 -1.55 27.36
CA ASN A 231 -7.53 -0.37 27.45
C ASN A 231 -7.86 0.17 26.06
N ILE A 232 -6.86 0.26 25.17
CA ILE A 232 -7.03 0.66 23.77
C ILE A 232 -7.91 -0.36 23.03
N ALA A 233 -7.61 -1.66 23.18
CA ALA A 233 -8.32 -2.72 22.49
C ALA A 233 -9.82 -2.75 22.83
N VAL A 234 -10.19 -2.58 24.11
CA VAL A 234 -11.60 -2.50 24.53
C VAL A 234 -12.33 -1.36 23.81
N CYS A 235 -11.67 -0.24 23.57
CA CYS A 235 -12.27 0.93 22.94
C CYS A 235 -12.38 0.81 21.41
N LEU A 236 -11.47 0.07 20.77
CA LEU A 236 -11.35 0.00 19.31
C LEU A 236 -11.90 -1.28 18.70
N ALA A 237 -11.83 -2.43 19.38
CA ALA A 237 -12.26 -3.72 18.85
C ALA A 237 -13.68 -3.70 18.26
N PRO A 238 -14.70 -3.07 18.89
CA PRO A 238 -16.04 -2.98 18.29
C PRO A 238 -16.07 -2.26 16.94
N SER A 239 -15.20 -1.27 16.74
CA SER A 239 -15.10 -0.48 15.51
C SER A 239 -14.27 -1.18 14.42
N LEU A 240 -13.26 -1.98 14.81
CA LEU A 240 -12.38 -2.66 13.86
C LEU A 240 -12.91 -4.02 13.39
N PHE A 241 -13.60 -4.76 14.29
CA PHE A 241 -14.19 -6.07 14.01
C PHE A 241 -15.68 -6.03 13.68
N HIS A 242 -16.31 -4.85 13.74
CA HIS A 242 -17.72 -4.69 13.39
C HIS A 242 -18.67 -5.59 14.22
N LEU A 243 -18.29 -5.85 15.48
CA LEU A 243 -18.98 -6.79 16.39
C LEU A 243 -20.47 -6.46 16.60
N ASN A 244 -20.87 -5.20 16.39
CA ASN A 244 -22.25 -4.74 16.51
C ASN A 244 -23.02 -4.67 15.18
N THR A 245 -22.34 -4.74 14.03
CA THR A 245 -22.92 -4.61 12.67
C THR A 245 -23.04 -5.95 11.94
N LEU A 246 -22.19 -6.95 12.26
CA LEU A 246 -22.31 -8.34 11.76
C LEU A 246 -23.71 -8.96 11.99
N LYS A 247 -24.46 -8.40 12.94
CA LYS A 247 -25.83 -8.80 13.33
C LYS A 247 -26.90 -8.43 12.30
N ARG A 248 -26.68 -7.46 11.41
CA ARG A 248 -27.75 -6.94 10.54
C ARG A 248 -27.96 -7.83 9.30
N ASP A 249 -26.90 -8.40 8.76
CA ASP A 249 -26.97 -9.19 7.52
C ASP A 249 -27.36 -10.66 7.75
N THR A 250 -26.93 -11.27 8.86
CA THR A 250 -27.32 -12.66 9.21
C THR A 250 -28.78 -12.77 9.65
N ASN A 251 -29.33 -11.74 10.29
CA ASN A 251 -30.72 -11.74 10.77
C ASN A 251 -31.73 -11.21 9.74
N ALA A 252 -31.30 -10.50 8.69
CA ALA A 252 -32.17 -10.09 7.60
C ALA A 252 -32.71 -11.29 6.79
N ALA A 253 -31.96 -12.40 6.72
CA ALA A 253 -32.38 -13.62 6.04
C ALA A 253 -33.29 -14.54 6.90
N ARG A 254 -33.46 -14.27 8.20
CA ARG A 254 -34.23 -15.12 9.13
C ARG A 254 -35.10 -14.31 10.10
N SER A 255 -35.73 -13.24 9.62
CA SER A 255 -36.75 -12.50 10.38
C SER A 255 -38.06 -13.30 10.47
N GLY A 256 -38.07 -14.32 11.32
CA GLY A 256 -39.25 -14.98 11.84
C GLY A 256 -39.09 -15.17 13.34
N HIS A 257 -39.59 -14.21 14.12
CA HIS A 257 -39.85 -14.30 15.55
C HIS A 257 -38.75 -14.87 16.48
N ARG A 258 -37.90 -13.99 17.02
CA ARG A 258 -37.51 -14.08 18.45
C ARG A 258 -37.56 -12.70 19.09
N LYS A 259 -38.42 -12.58 20.11
CA LYS A 259 -38.59 -11.38 20.94
C LYS A 259 -37.25 -11.00 21.55
N TYR A 260 -36.77 -9.79 21.25
CA TYR A 260 -35.64 -9.15 21.92
C TYR A 260 -35.98 -8.97 23.41
N SER A 261 -35.38 -9.78 24.28
CA SER A 261 -35.33 -9.51 25.71
C SER A 261 -34.18 -8.53 26.00
N LEU A 262 -34.54 -7.25 26.16
CA LEU A 262 -33.83 -6.22 26.95
C LEU A 262 -32.28 -6.36 27.05
N GLY A 263 -31.56 -5.73 26.12
CA GLY A 263 -30.25 -5.09 26.35
C GLY A 263 -29.06 -5.91 26.88
N ARG A 264 -29.17 -7.24 27.07
CA ARG A 264 -28.05 -8.09 27.51
C ARG A 264 -27.39 -8.76 26.30
N PRO A 265 -26.06 -8.63 26.11
CA PRO A 265 -25.34 -9.42 25.11
C PRO A 265 -25.49 -10.91 25.43
N ASP A 266 -25.61 -11.75 24.40
CA ASP A 266 -25.63 -13.19 24.61
C ASP A 266 -24.23 -13.73 24.98
N GLN A 267 -24.14 -14.98 25.46
CA GLN A 267 -22.86 -15.58 25.87
C GLN A 267 -21.83 -15.64 24.73
N ARG A 268 -22.32 -15.78 23.49
CA ARG A 268 -21.49 -15.82 22.29
C ARG A 268 -20.92 -14.43 21.98
N ASP A 269 -21.74 -13.39 22.02
CA ASP A 269 -21.35 -12.00 21.87
C ASP A 269 -20.26 -11.63 22.87
N LEU A 270 -20.42 -12.02 24.14
CA LEU A 270 -19.41 -11.77 25.17
C LEU A 270 -18.09 -12.47 24.85
N SER A 271 -18.15 -13.72 24.37
CA SER A 271 -16.94 -14.47 23.98
C SER A 271 -16.24 -13.85 22.76
N GLU A 272 -17.00 -13.41 21.76
CA GLU A 272 -16.46 -12.75 20.55
C GLU A 272 -15.85 -11.38 20.89
N ASN A 273 -16.51 -10.58 21.74
CA ASN A 273 -15.95 -9.31 22.22
C ASN A 273 -14.67 -9.51 23.04
N PHE A 274 -14.64 -10.54 23.88
CA PHE A 274 -13.46 -10.89 24.65
C PHE A 274 -12.30 -11.31 23.73
N ALA A 275 -12.54 -12.21 22.78
CA ALA A 275 -11.54 -12.66 21.80
C ALA A 275 -11.03 -11.51 20.91
N ALA A 276 -11.92 -10.63 20.45
CA ALA A 276 -11.55 -9.44 19.67
C ALA A 276 -10.64 -8.50 20.48
N THR A 277 -11.00 -8.26 21.74
CA THR A 277 -10.24 -7.39 22.64
C THR A 277 -8.87 -7.99 22.94
N GLN A 278 -8.81 -9.27 23.30
CA GLN A 278 -7.56 -9.97 23.55
C GLN A 278 -6.68 -9.99 22.30
N GLY A 279 -7.27 -10.30 21.15
CA GLY A 279 -6.57 -10.35 19.88
C GLY A 279 -5.98 -9.01 19.47
N LEU A 280 -6.77 -7.94 19.56
CA LEU A 280 -6.30 -6.60 19.26
C LEU A 280 -5.20 -6.13 20.22
N ALA A 281 -5.33 -6.41 21.52
CA ALA A 281 -4.29 -6.08 22.50
C ALA A 281 -2.96 -6.81 22.20
N SER A 282 -3.04 -8.09 21.84
CA SER A 282 -1.90 -8.90 21.40
C SER A 282 -1.26 -8.31 20.13
N MET A 283 -2.07 -8.00 19.12
CA MET A 283 -1.61 -7.43 17.85
C MET A 283 -0.96 -6.04 18.01
N ILE A 284 -1.45 -5.19 18.92
CA ILE A 284 -0.82 -3.90 19.24
C ILE A 284 0.56 -4.13 19.87
N SER A 285 0.65 -5.05 20.82
CA SER A 285 1.90 -5.36 21.54
C SER A 285 2.95 -5.97 20.60
N GLU A 286 2.52 -6.84 19.70
CA GLU A 286 3.36 -7.58 18.75
C GLU A 286 3.44 -6.90 17.36
N ALA A 287 3.00 -5.65 17.22
CA ALA A 287 2.78 -5.00 15.92
C ALA A 287 4.02 -5.03 14.99
N ARG A 288 5.25 -5.00 15.53
CA ARG A 288 6.46 -5.11 14.71
C ARG A 288 6.64 -6.52 14.13
N ARG A 289 6.47 -7.55 14.96
CA ARG A 289 6.63 -8.96 14.59
C ARG A 289 5.50 -9.44 13.70
N LEU A 290 4.30 -8.91 13.90
CA LEU A 290 3.10 -9.28 13.20
C LEU A 290 3.19 -9.10 11.67
N PHE A 291 3.97 -8.13 11.19
CA PHE A 291 4.17 -7.86 9.75
C PHE A 291 5.58 -8.21 9.24
N GLN A 292 6.36 -8.94 10.04
CA GLN A 292 7.60 -9.56 9.57
C GLN A 292 7.28 -10.82 8.76
N LEU A 293 8.25 -11.28 7.96
CA LEU A 293 8.13 -12.56 7.29
C LEU A 293 7.96 -13.67 8.34
N PRO A 294 6.94 -14.53 8.21
CA PRO A 294 6.74 -15.62 9.17
C PRO A 294 7.91 -16.59 9.19
N GLU A 295 8.16 -17.24 10.33
CA GLU A 295 9.24 -18.22 10.46
C GLU A 295 9.13 -19.42 9.49
N PHE A 296 7.90 -19.74 9.08
CA PHE A 296 7.65 -20.80 8.10
C PHE A 296 7.99 -20.39 6.65
N TRP A 297 8.40 -19.15 6.41
CA TRP A 297 8.88 -18.71 5.11
C TRP A 297 10.30 -19.24 4.87
N PRO A 298 10.52 -20.06 3.82
CA PRO A 298 11.84 -20.60 3.51
C PRO A 298 12.76 -19.47 3.01
N SER A 299 13.41 -18.79 3.95
CA SER A 299 14.21 -17.58 3.69
C SER A 299 15.46 -17.84 2.83
N ARG A 300 15.83 -19.09 2.58
CA ARG A 300 17.06 -19.49 1.88
C ARG A 300 16.87 -20.04 0.47
N CYS A 301 15.65 -20.37 0.03
CA CYS A 301 15.45 -21.07 -1.25
C CYS A 301 15.21 -20.15 -2.46
N LEU A 302 14.87 -18.87 -2.26
CA LEU A 302 14.42 -17.97 -3.34
C LEU A 302 15.40 -16.84 -3.69
N ALA A 303 16.47 -16.67 -2.91
CA ALA A 303 17.57 -15.77 -3.28
C ALA A 303 18.49 -16.40 -4.35
N ALA A 304 18.38 -17.71 -4.60
CA ALA A 304 19.20 -18.44 -5.57
C ALA A 304 18.55 -18.55 -6.97
N SER A 305 17.31 -18.10 -7.16
CA SER A 305 16.67 -18.08 -8.48
C SER A 305 16.73 -16.68 -9.10
N GLY A 306 17.94 -16.27 -9.49
CA GLY A 306 18.09 -15.49 -10.72
C GLY A 306 17.70 -16.39 -11.92
N PRO A 307 17.63 -15.85 -13.15
CA PRO A 307 17.30 -16.65 -14.32
C PRO A 307 18.50 -17.53 -14.70
N THR A 308 18.79 -18.56 -13.91
CA THR A 308 19.72 -19.63 -14.32
C THR A 308 18.89 -20.71 -14.98
N GLN A 309 19.17 -20.88 -16.28
CA GLN A 309 18.65 -21.91 -17.16
C GLN A 309 18.64 -23.28 -16.47
N ASP A 310 17.53 -24.01 -16.66
CA ASP A 310 17.46 -25.45 -16.46
C ASP A 310 18.61 -26.10 -17.23
N SER A 311 19.42 -26.91 -16.57
CA SER A 311 20.30 -27.87 -17.25
C SER A 311 20.44 -29.11 -16.38
N HIS A 312 19.84 -30.17 -16.88
CA HIS A 312 20.06 -31.54 -16.48
C HIS A 312 21.56 -31.86 -16.47
N SER A 313 21.97 -32.60 -15.44
CA SER A 313 23.31 -33.14 -15.28
C SER A 313 23.67 -34.11 -16.42
N GLU A 314 24.58 -33.72 -17.32
CA GLU A 314 25.52 -34.62 -18.02
C GLU A 314 26.87 -33.89 -18.19
N GLU A 315 27.96 -34.66 -18.17
CA GLU A 315 29.32 -34.25 -17.83
C GLU A 315 30.11 -33.52 -18.96
N LEU A 316 30.75 -32.38 -18.61
CA LEU A 316 32.00 -31.74 -19.13
C LEU A 316 32.05 -31.14 -20.57
N PRO A 317 32.98 -30.18 -20.92
CA PRO A 317 34.02 -29.49 -20.12
C PRO A 317 34.13 -27.93 -20.27
N GLY A 318 34.71 -27.26 -19.25
CA GLY A 318 35.38 -25.94 -19.37
C GLY A 318 34.83 -24.81 -18.48
N PRO A 319 35.68 -23.98 -17.82
CA PRO A 319 35.19 -22.83 -17.05
C PRO A 319 34.80 -21.71 -18.02
N ALA A 320 33.51 -21.48 -18.20
CA ALA A 320 33.03 -20.26 -18.86
C ALA A 320 33.52 -19.05 -18.05
N ALA A 321 34.27 -18.15 -18.67
CA ALA A 321 34.67 -16.89 -18.05
C ALA A 321 33.40 -16.12 -17.64
N GLN A 322 33.36 -15.64 -16.40
CA GLN A 322 32.30 -14.72 -15.98
C GLN A 322 32.42 -13.44 -16.81
N PRO A 323 31.30 -12.89 -17.32
CA PRO A 323 31.34 -11.67 -18.11
C PRO A 323 31.95 -10.54 -17.28
N SER A 324 32.73 -9.70 -17.94
CA SER A 324 33.25 -8.46 -17.33
C SER A 324 32.10 -7.49 -17.07
N GLN A 325 32.27 -6.55 -16.13
CA GLN A 325 31.25 -5.54 -15.81
C GLN A 325 30.83 -4.73 -17.05
N ASP A 326 31.77 -4.44 -17.94
CA ASP A 326 31.51 -3.71 -19.18
C ASP A 326 30.66 -4.53 -20.17
N GLU A 327 30.82 -5.85 -20.22
CA GLU A 327 30.00 -6.75 -21.03
C GLU A 327 28.57 -6.87 -20.50
N GLU A 328 28.40 -6.96 -19.18
CA GLU A 328 27.07 -6.96 -18.54
C GLU A 328 26.33 -5.64 -18.79
N GLU A 329 27.02 -4.50 -18.66
CA GLU A 329 26.43 -3.19 -18.96
C GLU A 329 26.01 -3.07 -20.43
N GLU A 330 26.83 -3.56 -21.37
CA GLU A 330 26.49 -3.52 -22.79
C GLU A 330 25.29 -4.44 -23.11
N GLU A 331 25.20 -5.61 -22.48
CA GLU A 331 24.04 -6.48 -22.59
C GLU A 331 22.76 -5.82 -22.04
N GLU A 332 22.84 -5.13 -20.91
CA GLU A 332 21.72 -4.34 -20.37
C GLU A 332 21.24 -3.26 -21.37
N ARG A 333 22.18 -2.58 -22.03
CA ARG A 333 21.88 -1.54 -23.04
C ARG A 333 21.19 -2.14 -24.26
N ILE A 334 21.70 -3.23 -24.81
CA ILE A 334 21.10 -3.94 -25.94
C ILE A 334 19.69 -4.42 -25.58
N ARG A 335 19.52 -4.98 -24.37
CA ARG A 335 18.21 -5.43 -23.88
C ARG A 335 17.21 -4.28 -23.76
N LEU A 336 17.62 -3.12 -23.24
CA LEU A 336 16.76 -1.94 -23.18
C LEU A 336 16.39 -1.45 -24.58
N GLN A 337 17.32 -1.42 -25.53
CA GLN A 337 17.03 -1.01 -26.90
C GLN A 337 16.03 -1.95 -27.58
N LEU A 338 16.21 -3.27 -27.46
CA LEU A 338 15.28 -4.26 -28.01
C LEU A 338 13.88 -4.14 -27.39
N ASN A 339 13.81 -4.02 -26.05
CA ASN A 339 12.56 -3.81 -25.32
C ASN A 339 11.87 -2.52 -25.79
N THR A 340 12.62 -1.44 -25.97
CA THR A 340 12.10 -0.16 -26.47
C THR A 340 11.47 -0.30 -27.86
N GLN A 341 12.14 -1.00 -28.79
CA GLN A 341 11.58 -1.26 -30.13
C GLN A 341 10.27 -2.05 -30.07
N GLN A 342 10.21 -3.06 -29.21
CA GLN A 342 8.98 -3.84 -28.99
C GLN A 342 7.85 -2.98 -28.42
N LEU A 343 8.11 -2.21 -27.36
CA LEU A 343 7.11 -1.35 -26.72
C LEU A 343 6.58 -0.26 -27.67
N LEU A 344 7.44 0.32 -28.50
CA LEU A 344 7.02 1.30 -29.51
C LEU A 344 6.03 0.69 -30.50
N LYS A 345 6.32 -0.53 -30.98
CA LYS A 345 5.42 -1.28 -31.84
C LYS A 345 4.08 -1.56 -31.15
N GLU A 346 4.11 -2.05 -29.92
CA GLU A 346 2.91 -2.35 -29.12
C GLU A 346 2.07 -1.10 -28.77
N ALA A 347 2.72 0.06 -28.61
CA ALA A 347 2.04 1.33 -28.31
C ALA A 347 1.31 1.87 -29.55
N GLN A 348 1.89 1.71 -30.74
CA GLN A 348 1.36 2.25 -32.00
C GLN A 348 0.35 1.32 -32.68
N GLU A 349 0.51 0.00 -32.54
CA GLU A 349 -0.37 -0.98 -33.17
C GLU A 349 -1.69 -1.14 -32.40
N LYS A 350 -2.81 -1.23 -33.13
CA LYS A 350 -4.10 -1.68 -32.58
C LYS A 350 -4.06 -3.20 -32.41
N ASP A 351 -3.27 -3.65 -31.44
CA ASP A 351 -3.17 -5.06 -31.08
C ASP A 351 -4.48 -5.52 -30.40
N PRO A 352 -5.15 -6.58 -30.91
CA PRO A 352 -6.40 -7.10 -30.35
C PRO A 352 -6.26 -7.64 -28.92
N ASP A 353 -5.05 -7.87 -28.42
CA ASP A 353 -4.81 -8.35 -27.06
C ASP A 353 -4.99 -7.27 -25.98
N TRP A 354 -5.15 -6.00 -26.36
CA TRP A 354 -5.45 -4.92 -25.42
C TRP A 354 -6.93 -4.88 -25.04
N GLU A 355 -7.23 -5.13 -23.77
CA GLU A 355 -8.58 -4.99 -23.22
C GLU A 355 -8.78 -3.54 -22.74
N ASN A 356 -9.80 -2.86 -23.26
CA ASN A 356 -10.16 -1.51 -22.79
C ASN A 356 -10.66 -1.57 -21.34
N HIS A 357 -10.15 -0.68 -20.50
CA HIS A 357 -10.63 -0.49 -19.14
C HIS A 357 -11.43 0.81 -19.07
N LEU A 358 -12.50 0.85 -18.28
CA LEU A 358 -13.23 2.10 -18.04
C LEU A 358 -12.25 3.10 -17.40
N GLY A 359 -11.89 4.14 -18.16
CA GLY A 359 -10.95 5.18 -17.75
C GLY A 359 -11.59 6.20 -16.80
N LEU A 360 -10.74 6.95 -16.10
CA LEU A 360 -11.13 8.26 -15.57
C LEU A 360 -11.48 9.17 -16.75
N GLU A 361 -12.32 10.19 -16.55
CA GLU A 361 -12.58 11.19 -17.58
C GLU A 361 -11.22 11.72 -18.09
N HIS A 362 -11.07 11.77 -19.42
CA HIS A 362 -9.88 12.26 -20.14
C HIS A 362 -8.66 11.32 -20.25
N VAL A 363 -8.71 10.07 -19.76
CA VAL A 363 -7.61 9.10 -19.97
C VAL A 363 -8.12 7.82 -20.64
N ASP A 364 -7.57 7.50 -21.80
CA ASP A 364 -7.80 6.22 -22.47
C ASP A 364 -6.96 5.15 -21.77
N LEU A 365 -7.58 4.15 -21.13
CA LEU A 365 -6.89 3.08 -20.43
C LEU A 365 -7.14 1.72 -21.06
N SER A 366 -6.07 0.94 -21.21
CA SER A 366 -6.13 -0.46 -21.63
C SER A 366 -5.08 -1.29 -20.89
N PHE A 367 -5.33 -2.60 -20.77
CA PHE A 367 -4.36 -3.54 -20.19
C PHE A 367 -4.18 -4.77 -21.07
N LYS A 368 -3.00 -5.39 -20.94
CA LYS A 368 -2.66 -6.65 -21.60
C LYS A 368 -2.17 -7.66 -20.58
N LYS A 369 -2.74 -8.86 -20.61
CA LYS A 369 -2.31 -10.00 -19.78
C LYS A 369 -1.17 -10.72 -20.50
N VAL A 370 0.06 -10.42 -20.12
CA VAL A 370 1.24 -11.08 -20.70
C VAL A 370 1.35 -12.51 -20.14
N ARG A 371 1.58 -13.49 -21.01
CA ARG A 371 1.76 -14.91 -20.64
C ARG A 371 3.24 -15.24 -20.43
N ASP A 372 3.89 -14.51 -19.54
CA ASP A 372 5.26 -14.81 -19.14
C ASP A 372 5.33 -15.23 -17.66
N SER A 373 6.55 -15.39 -17.14
CA SER A 373 6.79 -15.75 -15.74
C SER A 373 6.40 -14.63 -14.76
N CYS A 374 6.13 -13.42 -15.24
CA CYS A 374 5.74 -12.29 -14.41
C CYS A 374 4.22 -12.18 -14.33
N LEU A 375 3.69 -12.15 -13.10
CA LEU A 375 2.25 -12.17 -12.84
C LEU A 375 1.57 -10.82 -13.12
N LEU A 376 2.35 -9.78 -13.41
CA LEU A 376 1.85 -8.41 -13.61
C LEU A 376 1.25 -8.23 -15.00
N TRP A 377 0.19 -7.42 -15.06
CA TRP A 377 -0.35 -6.93 -16.32
C TRP A 377 0.50 -5.76 -16.84
N THR A 378 0.57 -5.63 -18.16
CA THR A 378 1.06 -4.40 -18.79
C THR A 378 -0.10 -3.44 -18.92
N TRP A 379 0.08 -2.21 -18.44
CA TRP A 379 -0.89 -1.15 -18.56
C TRP A 379 -0.47 -0.16 -19.64
N ARG A 380 -1.45 0.33 -20.40
CA ARG A 380 -1.28 1.43 -21.37
C ARG A 380 -2.33 2.49 -21.07
N GLY A 381 -1.87 3.73 -20.97
CA GLY A 381 -2.71 4.89 -20.77
C GLY A 381 -2.35 5.99 -21.74
N SER A 382 -3.34 6.72 -22.26
CA SER A 382 -3.10 7.87 -23.14
C SER A 382 -3.90 9.08 -22.70
N VAL A 383 -3.27 10.26 -22.75
CA VAL A 383 -3.87 11.56 -22.42
C VAL A 383 -3.36 12.63 -23.39
N GLU A 384 -4.19 13.64 -23.66
CA GLU A 384 -3.74 14.83 -24.40
C GLU A 384 -3.17 15.87 -23.43
N VAL A 385 -2.00 16.40 -23.76
CA VAL A 385 -1.29 17.43 -23.01
C VAL A 385 -1.15 18.68 -23.88
N ASP A 386 -1.53 19.83 -23.33
CA ASP A 386 -1.41 21.13 -23.98
C ASP A 386 0.04 21.66 -23.89
N ALA A 387 0.99 20.89 -24.41
CA ALA A 387 2.39 21.26 -24.52
C ALA A 387 3.04 20.67 -25.80
N PRO A 388 4.03 21.33 -26.40
CA PRO A 388 4.87 20.74 -27.45
C PRO A 388 5.66 19.52 -26.97
N GLN A 389 5.94 18.56 -27.85
CA GLN A 389 6.59 17.29 -27.49
C GLN A 389 7.96 17.45 -26.83
N HIS A 390 8.76 18.44 -27.25
CA HIS A 390 10.10 18.67 -26.68
C HIS A 390 10.03 19.22 -25.24
N GLU A 391 9.05 20.09 -24.95
CA GLU A 391 8.80 20.62 -23.61
C GLU A 391 8.29 19.50 -22.70
N LEU A 392 7.38 18.66 -23.22
CA LEU A 392 6.88 17.49 -22.50
C LEU A 392 8.00 16.48 -22.20
N LEU A 393 8.88 16.20 -23.16
CA LEU A 393 10.03 15.32 -22.94
C LEU A 393 10.97 15.89 -21.87
N HIS A 394 11.22 17.20 -21.90
CA HIS A 394 12.03 17.87 -20.88
C HIS A 394 11.38 17.75 -19.47
N ARG A 395 10.07 17.98 -19.37
CA ARG A 395 9.30 17.81 -18.12
C ARG A 395 9.46 16.43 -17.50
N LEU A 396 9.40 15.38 -18.34
CA LEU A 396 9.57 13.99 -17.92
C LEU A 396 11.01 13.69 -17.47
N LEU A 397 12.02 14.20 -18.19
CA LEU A 397 13.43 13.89 -17.94
C LEU A 397 14.03 14.65 -16.75
N ARG A 398 13.63 15.91 -16.57
CA ARG A 398 14.36 16.88 -15.74
C ARG A 398 13.50 17.53 -14.65
N GLU A 399 12.19 17.58 -14.81
CA GLU A 399 11.28 18.31 -13.90
C GLU A 399 10.31 17.38 -13.17
N HIS A 400 10.79 16.20 -12.76
CA HIS A 400 9.99 15.17 -12.07
C HIS A 400 9.20 15.69 -10.85
N HIS A 401 9.80 16.62 -10.09
CA HIS A 401 9.18 17.26 -8.92
C HIS A 401 7.91 18.08 -9.23
N LEU A 402 7.70 18.46 -10.50
CA LEU A 402 6.52 19.21 -10.91
C LEU A 402 5.28 18.32 -11.02
N TRP A 403 5.41 17.02 -11.24
CA TRP A 403 4.26 16.13 -11.46
C TRP A 403 4.22 14.92 -10.51
N GLU A 404 5.31 14.61 -9.81
CA GLU A 404 5.33 13.59 -8.76
C GLU A 404 5.31 14.26 -7.37
N GLU A 405 4.13 14.30 -6.75
CA GLU A 405 3.93 14.94 -5.44
C GLU A 405 4.74 14.25 -4.33
N ASN A 406 4.93 12.94 -4.43
CA ASN A 406 5.60 12.15 -3.39
C ASN A 406 7.13 12.08 -3.60
N LEU A 407 7.69 12.84 -4.54
CA LEU A 407 9.11 12.81 -4.84
C LEU A 407 9.92 13.35 -3.66
N HIS A 408 10.71 12.47 -3.03
CA HIS A 408 11.59 12.85 -1.94
C HIS A 408 12.96 13.31 -2.45
N GLN A 409 13.53 12.54 -3.39
CA GLN A 409 14.85 12.80 -3.96
C GLN A 409 14.91 12.24 -5.39
N ALA A 410 15.64 12.91 -6.26
CA ALA A 410 15.93 12.47 -7.61
C ALA A 410 17.36 12.89 -8.00
N ALA A 411 18.09 12.01 -8.68
CA ALA A 411 19.43 12.31 -9.17
C ALA A 411 19.78 11.45 -10.39
N VAL A 412 20.55 12.03 -11.32
CA VAL A 412 21.26 11.25 -12.34
C VAL A 412 22.51 10.68 -11.68
N ILE A 413 22.61 9.35 -11.63
CA ILE A 413 23.72 8.63 -11.01
C ILE A 413 24.91 8.55 -11.97
N GLN A 414 24.64 8.29 -13.24
CA GLN A 414 25.66 8.09 -14.26
C GLN A 414 25.11 8.49 -15.63
N THR A 415 25.83 9.31 -16.38
CA THR A 415 25.53 9.60 -17.79
C THR A 415 26.33 8.65 -18.67
N LEU A 416 25.65 7.88 -19.52
CA LEU A 416 26.28 6.85 -20.36
C LEU A 416 26.50 7.34 -21.80
N SER A 417 25.53 8.09 -22.33
CA SER A 417 25.59 8.72 -23.65
C SER A 417 24.80 10.04 -23.64
N LYS A 418 24.65 10.68 -24.81
CA LYS A 418 23.81 11.90 -24.94
C LYS A 418 22.33 11.65 -24.62
N ASP A 419 21.90 10.41 -24.77
CA ASP A 419 20.52 9.93 -24.82
C ASP A 419 20.27 8.72 -23.92
N MET A 420 21.20 8.43 -23.01
CA MET A 420 21.11 7.33 -22.06
C MET A 420 21.79 7.67 -20.74
N GLU A 421 21.13 7.35 -19.63
CA GLU A 421 21.66 7.56 -18.29
C GLU A 421 21.05 6.60 -17.27
N VAL A 422 21.72 6.46 -16.13
CA VAL A 422 21.20 5.80 -14.94
C VAL A 422 20.60 6.87 -14.03
N TYR A 423 19.30 6.77 -13.77
CA TYR A 423 18.55 7.73 -12.98
C TYR A 423 17.96 7.05 -11.75
N ARG A 424 18.10 7.71 -10.60
CA ARG A 424 17.59 7.26 -9.32
C ARG A 424 16.57 8.25 -8.79
N TYR A 425 15.46 7.74 -8.26
CA TYR A 425 14.55 8.56 -7.48
C TYR A 425 13.93 7.76 -6.32
N LEU A 426 13.55 8.50 -5.28
CA LEU A 426 12.94 8.00 -4.05
C LEU A 426 11.56 8.64 -3.90
N LEU A 427 10.54 7.81 -3.73
CA LEU A 427 9.18 8.23 -3.40
C LEU A 427 8.92 8.01 -1.90
N ARG A 428 8.23 8.97 -1.29
CA ARG A 428 7.82 8.90 0.12
C ARG A 428 6.30 8.77 0.20
N GLY A 429 5.81 7.60 0.62
CA GLY A 429 4.39 7.40 0.92
C GLY A 429 3.91 8.33 2.04
N ARG A 430 2.64 8.75 2.00
CA ARG A 430 2.03 9.64 3.01
C ARG A 430 1.97 8.97 4.38
N GLY A 431 1.96 7.64 4.43
CA GLY A 431 2.05 6.83 5.65
C GLY A 431 3.45 6.74 6.28
N HIS A 432 4.51 7.23 5.62
CA HIS A 432 5.90 7.09 6.08
C HIS A 432 6.14 7.67 7.49
N SER A 433 5.51 8.80 7.83
CA SER A 433 5.62 9.42 9.16
C SER A 433 5.09 8.51 10.28
N LEU A 434 4.15 7.61 9.97
CA LEU A 434 3.58 6.61 10.88
C LEU A 434 4.44 5.34 10.98
N GLY A 435 5.57 5.27 10.26
CA GLY A 435 6.46 4.12 10.20
C GLY A 435 5.87 2.91 9.48
N SER A 436 4.78 3.11 8.71
CA SER A 436 4.01 2.03 8.09
C SER A 436 4.51 1.61 6.72
N GLN A 437 5.12 2.52 5.98
CA GLN A 437 5.69 2.26 4.65
C GLN A 437 7.13 2.79 4.57
N PRO A 438 8.09 1.98 4.08
CA PRO A 438 9.43 2.45 3.76
C PRO A 438 9.43 3.36 2.54
N LEU A 439 10.54 4.08 2.31
CA LEU A 439 10.76 4.78 1.04
C LEU A 439 10.74 3.78 -0.12
N GLN A 440 10.19 4.20 -1.25
CA GLN A 440 10.17 3.40 -2.47
C GLN A 440 11.25 3.91 -3.42
N GLU A 441 12.25 3.08 -3.69
CA GLU A 441 13.39 3.40 -4.55
C GLU A 441 13.19 2.86 -5.95
N HIS A 442 13.52 3.69 -6.94
CA HIS A 442 13.63 3.32 -8.34
C HIS A 442 15.02 3.65 -8.84
N LEU A 443 15.72 2.66 -9.38
CA LEU A 443 17.00 2.80 -10.06
C LEU A 443 16.82 2.31 -11.49
N LEU A 444 16.86 3.24 -12.44
CA LEU A 444 16.46 3.01 -13.82
C LEU A 444 17.60 3.29 -14.78
N LEU A 445 17.84 2.37 -15.70
CA LEU A 445 18.52 2.65 -16.95
C LEU A 445 17.47 3.23 -17.89
N ARG A 446 17.67 4.47 -18.35
CA ARG A 446 16.73 5.16 -19.23
C ARG A 446 17.39 5.65 -20.51
N THR A 447 16.66 5.57 -21.61
CA THR A 447 17.06 6.06 -22.95
C THR A 447 15.93 6.84 -23.60
N TRP A 448 16.25 7.82 -24.44
CA TRP A 448 15.25 8.67 -25.08
C TRP A 448 15.64 9.10 -26.50
N GLN A 449 14.64 9.37 -27.34
CA GLN A 449 14.80 9.99 -28.65
C GLN A 449 14.25 11.41 -28.58
N SER A 450 15.08 12.41 -28.84
CA SER A 450 14.68 13.83 -28.87
C SER A 450 14.60 14.42 -30.27
N ASP A 451 15.12 13.72 -31.28
CA ASP A 451 15.15 14.19 -32.66
C ASP A 451 13.94 13.68 -33.45
N PRO A 452 13.01 14.56 -33.86
CA PRO A 452 11.82 14.17 -34.60
C PRO A 452 12.11 13.68 -36.01
N SER A 453 13.28 13.98 -36.59
CA SER A 453 13.67 13.47 -37.91
C SER A 453 14.04 11.98 -37.87
N SER A 454 14.40 11.49 -36.68
CA SER A 454 14.81 10.11 -36.43
C SER A 454 13.65 9.20 -35.98
N GLY A 455 12.41 9.71 -35.92
CA GLY A 455 11.22 8.97 -35.53
C GLY A 455 10.41 9.65 -34.41
N PRO A 456 9.45 8.94 -33.79
CA PRO A 456 8.66 9.50 -32.70
C PRO A 456 9.54 9.79 -31.47
N LEU A 457 9.20 10.85 -30.73
CA LEU A 457 9.86 11.17 -29.47
C LEU A 457 9.40 10.20 -28.39
N PHE A 458 10.34 9.68 -27.61
CA PHE A 458 10.03 8.76 -26.53
C PHE A 458 11.04 8.84 -25.39
N LEU A 459 10.63 8.33 -24.22
CA LEU A 459 11.47 8.01 -23.08
C LEU A 459 11.17 6.57 -22.65
N SER A 460 12.17 5.70 -22.69
CA SER A 460 12.08 4.30 -22.29
C SER A 460 12.97 4.02 -21.10
N SER A 461 12.53 3.19 -20.17
CA SER A 461 13.30 2.83 -18.98
C SER A 461 13.00 1.43 -18.46
N VAL A 462 14.03 0.86 -17.82
CA VAL A 462 14.00 -0.46 -17.18
C VAL A 462 14.80 -0.39 -15.87
N SER A 463 14.43 -1.21 -14.89
CA SER A 463 15.25 -1.34 -13.68
C SER A 463 16.63 -1.89 -14.00
N THR A 464 17.63 -1.34 -13.31
CA THR A 464 19.03 -1.75 -13.43
C THR A 464 19.65 -1.86 -12.04
N GLU A 465 20.76 -2.59 -11.93
CA GLU A 465 21.51 -2.75 -10.69
C GLU A 465 22.87 -2.08 -10.80
N ARG A 466 23.26 -1.35 -9.76
CA ARG A 466 24.59 -0.75 -9.64
C ARG A 466 25.12 -1.04 -8.25
N PRO A 467 26.16 -1.89 -8.09
CA PRO A 467 26.68 -2.28 -6.77
C PRO A 467 27.11 -1.10 -5.89
N ALA A 468 27.55 -0.01 -6.51
CA ALA A 468 27.96 1.21 -5.81
C ALA A 468 26.77 1.99 -5.18
N VAL A 469 25.53 1.73 -5.61
CA VAL A 469 24.34 2.45 -5.13
C VAL A 469 23.65 1.65 -4.03
N GLN A 470 23.88 2.08 -2.79
CA GLN A 470 23.20 1.51 -1.61
C GLN A 470 21.69 1.69 -1.70
N VAL A 471 20.95 0.67 -1.30
CA VAL A 471 19.49 0.67 -1.32
C VAL A 471 18.95 1.54 -0.19
N GLU A 472 18.11 2.52 -0.52
CA GLU A 472 17.44 3.39 0.45
C GLU A 472 15.94 3.11 0.45
N GLY A 473 15.54 2.08 1.21
CA GLY A 473 14.14 1.65 1.32
C GLY A 473 13.86 0.36 0.55
N VAL A 474 12.73 0.31 -0.15
CA VAL A 474 12.29 -0.83 -0.96
C VAL A 474 12.51 -0.55 -2.43
N ARG A 475 13.38 -1.33 -3.07
CA ARG A 475 13.67 -1.20 -4.50
C ARG A 475 12.57 -1.84 -5.36
N SER A 476 11.88 -0.98 -6.10
CA SER A 476 10.91 -1.39 -7.13
C SER A 476 11.61 -1.99 -8.33
N HIS A 477 10.88 -2.81 -9.08
CA HIS A 477 11.38 -3.42 -10.31
C HIS A 477 10.49 -3.06 -11.50
N VAL A 478 10.99 -2.17 -12.34
CA VAL A 478 10.39 -1.74 -13.60
C VAL A 478 10.81 -2.72 -14.69
N HIS A 479 9.89 -3.57 -15.13
CA HIS A 479 10.12 -4.51 -16.24
C HIS A 479 10.10 -3.78 -17.59
N SER A 480 9.20 -2.82 -17.72
CA SER A 480 9.08 -1.95 -18.89
C SER A 480 8.40 -0.64 -18.52
N CYS A 481 8.88 0.46 -19.08
CA CYS A 481 8.26 1.77 -18.96
C CYS A 481 8.62 2.57 -20.21
N LEU A 482 7.61 2.96 -20.98
CA LEU A 482 7.74 3.75 -22.20
C LEU A 482 6.74 4.92 -22.14
N TYR A 483 7.26 6.14 -22.23
CA TYR A 483 6.49 7.31 -22.60
C TYR A 483 6.70 7.57 -24.10
N LEU A 484 5.64 7.49 -24.88
CA LEU A 484 5.58 7.83 -26.29
C LEU A 484 4.88 9.18 -26.44
N LEU A 485 5.51 10.10 -27.16
CA LEU A 485 5.02 11.45 -27.36
C LEU A 485 4.68 11.62 -28.84
N GLU A 486 3.43 11.89 -29.17
CA GLU A 486 2.95 12.04 -30.54
C GLU A 486 2.33 13.43 -30.74
N PRO A 487 2.73 14.20 -31.77
CA PRO A 487 2.21 15.55 -31.94
C PRO A 487 0.80 15.46 -32.53
N THR A 488 -0.19 16.03 -31.83
CA THR A 488 -1.56 16.16 -32.35
C THR A 488 -1.85 17.56 -32.86
N GLY A 489 -0.97 18.53 -32.57
CA GLY A 489 -0.98 19.88 -33.09
C GLY A 489 0.31 20.62 -32.77
N THR A 490 0.36 21.94 -33.01
CA THR A 490 1.55 22.77 -32.74
C THR A 490 1.85 22.94 -31.24
N ILE A 491 0.82 22.88 -30.41
CA ILE A 491 0.88 23.08 -28.95
C ILE A 491 0.27 21.90 -28.18
N LYS A 492 -0.04 20.79 -28.87
CA LYS A 492 -0.69 19.63 -28.26
C LYS A 492 0.07 18.36 -28.58
N THR A 493 0.26 17.56 -27.55
CA THR A 493 0.94 16.26 -27.63
C THR A 493 0.07 15.20 -27.00
N ARG A 494 -0.15 14.11 -27.71
CA ARG A 494 -0.68 12.87 -27.13
C ARG A 494 0.45 12.17 -26.41
N LEU A 495 0.28 11.99 -25.10
CA LEU A 495 1.19 11.25 -24.24
C LEU A 495 0.62 9.85 -24.04
N THR A 496 1.33 8.83 -24.49
CA THR A 496 1.00 7.43 -24.25
C THR A 496 2.05 6.83 -23.32
N HIS A 497 1.62 6.29 -22.17
CA HIS A 497 2.49 5.63 -21.21
C HIS A 497 2.15 4.14 -21.16
N VAL A 498 3.13 3.30 -21.49
CA VAL A 498 3.08 1.83 -21.36
C VAL A 498 3.99 1.44 -20.22
N CYS A 499 3.47 0.75 -19.20
CA CYS A 499 4.26 0.38 -18.04
C CYS A 499 3.92 -0.98 -17.46
N ARG A 500 4.94 -1.60 -16.85
CA ARG A 500 4.83 -2.81 -16.06
C ARG A 500 5.86 -2.76 -14.92
N THR A 501 5.39 -2.47 -13.72
CA THR A 501 6.23 -2.22 -12.55
C THR A 501 5.79 -3.04 -11.36
N ASP A 502 6.72 -3.78 -10.76
CA ASP A 502 6.57 -4.40 -9.44
C ASP A 502 7.06 -3.42 -8.37
N THR A 503 6.10 -2.78 -7.70
CA THR A 503 6.35 -1.91 -6.53
C THR A 503 6.75 -2.67 -5.26
N ARG A 504 6.80 -4.02 -5.31
CA ARG A 504 7.05 -4.95 -4.19
C ARG A 504 5.97 -4.93 -3.11
N GLY A 505 5.90 -6.00 -2.33
CA GLY A 505 5.03 -6.14 -1.16
C GLY A 505 3.54 -6.32 -1.43
N ARG A 506 3.13 -6.37 -2.71
CA ARG A 506 1.73 -6.37 -3.12
C ARG A 506 1.34 -7.60 -3.93
N SER A 507 0.09 -8.02 -3.78
CA SER A 507 -0.47 -9.16 -4.50
C SER A 507 -0.78 -8.83 -5.96
N GLN A 508 -0.88 -9.87 -6.80
CA GLN A 508 -1.32 -9.74 -8.18
C GLN A 508 -2.71 -9.09 -8.29
N GLU A 509 -3.63 -9.44 -7.38
CA GLU A 509 -4.98 -8.89 -7.37
C GLU A 509 -4.94 -7.36 -7.16
N TRP A 510 -4.09 -6.87 -6.27
CA TRP A 510 -3.93 -5.44 -6.06
C TRP A 510 -3.49 -4.72 -7.34
N TYR A 511 -2.44 -5.21 -8.01
CA TYR A 511 -1.97 -4.61 -9.27
C TYR A 511 -3.05 -4.60 -10.35
N SER A 512 -3.87 -5.64 -10.40
CA SER A 512 -4.98 -5.74 -11.37
C SER A 512 -6.11 -4.73 -11.11
N ARG A 513 -6.34 -4.36 -9.84
CA ARG A 513 -7.45 -3.47 -9.42
C ARG A 513 -7.02 -2.01 -9.29
N VAL A 514 -5.73 -1.75 -9.07
CA VAL A 514 -5.19 -0.43 -8.74
C VAL A 514 -4.29 0.13 -9.85
N GLY A 515 -3.57 -0.73 -10.57
CA GLY A 515 -2.54 -0.31 -11.53
C GLY A 515 -3.02 0.72 -12.57
N GLY A 516 -4.17 0.48 -13.21
CA GLY A 516 -4.73 1.41 -14.19
C GLY A 516 -5.10 2.78 -13.61
N ARG A 517 -5.57 2.83 -12.35
CA ARG A 517 -5.91 4.09 -11.68
C ARG A 517 -4.66 4.90 -11.33
N LEU A 518 -3.60 4.25 -10.85
CA LEU A 518 -2.32 4.91 -10.60
C LEU A 518 -1.68 5.43 -11.88
N LEU A 519 -1.73 4.66 -12.96
CA LEU A 519 -1.27 5.09 -14.27
C LEU A 519 -2.02 6.34 -14.74
N ALA A 520 -3.35 6.33 -14.66
CA ALA A 520 -4.16 7.48 -15.04
C ALA A 520 -3.86 8.70 -14.16
N SER A 521 -3.74 8.53 -12.84
CA SER A 521 -3.38 9.62 -11.92
C SER A 521 -2.03 10.22 -12.25
N SER A 522 -1.03 9.40 -12.59
CA SER A 522 0.30 9.87 -13.01
C SER A 522 0.23 10.66 -14.32
N LEU A 523 -0.49 10.14 -15.33
CA LEU A 523 -0.71 10.84 -16.61
C LEU A 523 -1.42 12.18 -16.45
N LEU A 524 -2.45 12.23 -15.60
CA LEU A 524 -3.17 13.46 -15.28
C LEU A 524 -2.26 14.45 -14.53
N SER A 525 -1.44 13.98 -13.59
CA SER A 525 -0.48 14.84 -12.88
C SER A 525 0.57 15.43 -13.82
N ILE A 526 1.04 14.66 -14.80
CA ILE A 526 1.94 15.15 -15.86
C ILE A 526 1.22 16.21 -16.70
N ARG A 527 0.01 15.94 -17.18
CA ARG A 527 -0.80 16.89 -17.96
C ARG A 527 -1.03 18.19 -17.19
N ASP A 528 -1.51 18.07 -15.96
CA ASP A 528 -1.93 19.21 -15.13
C ASP A 528 -0.74 20.07 -14.70
N SER A 529 0.48 19.50 -14.67
CA SER A 529 1.70 20.27 -14.44
C SER A 529 1.96 21.36 -15.51
N PHE A 530 1.33 21.28 -16.68
CA PHE A 530 1.39 22.32 -17.72
C PHE A 530 0.29 23.38 -17.61
N SER A 531 -0.71 23.17 -16.75
CA SER A 531 -1.77 24.16 -16.52
C SER A 531 -1.25 25.40 -15.79
N SER A 532 -1.79 26.57 -16.12
CA SER A 532 -1.46 27.84 -15.48
C SER A 532 -1.71 27.82 -13.96
N ASP A 533 -2.80 27.17 -13.54
CA ASP A 533 -3.22 27.12 -12.13
C ASP A 533 -2.27 26.27 -11.25
N TYR A 534 -1.51 25.36 -11.88
CA TYR A 534 -0.52 24.54 -11.20
C TYR A 534 0.76 25.33 -10.84
N ARG A 535 1.05 26.41 -11.58
CA ARG A 535 2.23 27.26 -11.30
C ARG A 535 2.03 28.15 -10.07
N GLU A 536 0.80 28.50 -9.71
CA GLU A 536 0.52 29.40 -8.57
C GLU A 536 0.45 28.68 -7.22
N THR A 537 0.20 27.37 -7.20
CA THR A 537 0.01 26.60 -5.95
C THR A 537 1.30 26.07 -5.32
N LYS A 538 2.45 26.21 -6.00
CA LYS A 538 3.77 25.72 -5.54
C LYS A 538 4.86 26.79 -5.42
N ILE A 539 4.54 28.08 -5.62
CA ILE A 539 5.47 29.20 -5.38
C ILE A 539 5.40 29.68 -3.93
#